data_AF-A0A9D5ZB29-F1
#
_entry.id   AF-A0A9D5ZB29-F1
#
_cell.length_a   1.000
_cell.length_b   1.000
_cell.length_c   1.000
_cell.angle_alpha   90.00
_cell.angle_beta   90.00
_cell.angle_gamma   90.00
#
_symmetry.space_group_name_H-M   'P 1'
#
loop_
_entity.id
_entity.type
_entity.pdbx_description
1 polymer ?
#
loop_
_entity_poly.entity_id
_entity_poly.type
_entity_poly.pdbx_seq_one_letter_code
_entity_poly.pdbx_strand_id
1 'polypeptide(L)'
;MGNAIKLYNKIGYYLRVETTINRPKSLGLKKPVLYLQAYLWSGMGCNDRFFDCCADVGPSSLRQDAFDLFSKPVVTPKGQKVAAPDLRKERQLTLLSELIQPKHAVFGFRTSHLINALPQHFQNSAQIRYEMKKLTHRGVLHKKKGKSLYNVTPEGRKWIHLTIASTMKLSIPIISMPWKDDAERLAEQPSKIEEGYQLINQGFSQLSQAFALI
;
A
#
# COMPACT_ATOMS: atom_id res chain seq x y z
N MET A 1 -26.63 -20.17 -5.32
CA MET A 1 -25.73 -19.08 -5.78
C MET A 1 -25.00 -18.47 -4.58
N GLY A 2 -23.73 -18.08 -4.76
CA GLY A 2 -22.94 -17.37 -3.74
C GLY A 2 -23.23 -15.87 -3.70
N ASN A 3 -22.64 -15.15 -2.75
CA ASN A 3 -22.57 -13.69 -2.82
C ASN A 3 -21.61 -13.28 -3.94
N ALA A 4 -21.84 -12.12 -4.55
CA ALA A 4 -20.99 -11.62 -5.63
C ALA A 4 -20.87 -10.10 -5.55
N ILE A 5 -19.75 -9.58 -6.00
CA ILE A 5 -19.56 -8.15 -6.30
C ILE A 5 -19.34 -8.07 -7.80
N LYS A 6 -20.02 -7.14 -8.46
CA LYS A 6 -19.92 -6.93 -9.91
C LYS A 6 -19.60 -5.48 -10.18
N LEU A 7 -18.67 -5.25 -11.11
CA LEU A 7 -18.32 -3.95 -11.64
C LEU A 7 -18.79 -3.88 -13.09
N TYR A 8 -19.49 -2.81 -13.43
CA TYR A 8 -19.95 -2.54 -14.79
C TYR A 8 -19.44 -1.19 -15.24
N ASN A 9 -19.00 -1.13 -16.50
CA ASN A 9 -18.96 0.13 -17.21
C ASN A 9 -20.39 0.48 -17.63
N LYS A 10 -20.91 1.59 -17.11
CA LYS A 10 -22.20 2.13 -17.50
C LYS A 10 -21.98 3.30 -18.45
N ILE A 11 -22.50 3.13 -19.68
CA ILE A 11 -22.59 4.18 -20.70
C ILE A 11 -21.19 4.69 -21.15
N GLY A 12 -20.10 4.03 -20.78
CA GLY A 12 -18.75 4.42 -21.19
C GLY A 12 -18.07 5.44 -20.28
N TYR A 13 -18.78 6.06 -19.33
CA TYR A 13 -18.28 7.21 -18.56
C TYR A 13 -18.33 7.05 -17.05
N TYR A 14 -19.13 6.12 -16.50
CA TYR A 14 -19.10 5.84 -15.06
C TYR A 14 -19.07 4.35 -14.76
N LEU A 15 -18.34 4.03 -13.70
CA LEU A 15 -18.23 2.69 -13.16
C LEU A 15 -19.29 2.50 -12.07
N ARG A 16 -20.10 1.44 -12.19
CA ARG A 16 -21.04 1.02 -11.16
C ARG A 16 -20.56 -0.27 -10.52
N VAL A 17 -20.38 -0.26 -9.21
CA VAL A 17 -20.16 -1.47 -8.41
C VAL A 17 -21.45 -1.82 -7.69
N GLU A 18 -21.82 -3.09 -7.70
CA GLU A 18 -22.96 -3.61 -6.93
C GLU A 18 -22.60 -4.90 -6.21
N THR A 19 -23.14 -5.05 -5.01
CA THR A 19 -23.02 -6.28 -4.22
C THR A 19 -24.35 -7.04 -4.24
N THR A 20 -24.32 -8.28 -4.72
CA THR A 20 -25.45 -9.21 -4.63
C THR A 20 -25.29 -10.11 -3.40
N ILE A 21 -26.24 -10.04 -2.46
CA ILE A 21 -26.24 -10.83 -1.22
C ILE A 21 -27.26 -11.97 -1.31
N ASN A 22 -26.84 -13.11 -1.86
CA ASN A 22 -27.67 -14.32 -1.95
C ASN A 22 -27.60 -15.22 -0.71
N ARG A 23 -26.51 -15.09 0.08
CA ARG A 23 -26.24 -15.82 1.32
C ARG A 23 -25.96 -14.83 2.46
N PRO A 24 -27.02 -14.30 3.10
CA PRO A 24 -26.89 -13.26 4.13
C PRO A 24 -26.08 -13.72 5.35
N LYS A 25 -26.25 -14.99 5.75
CA LYS A 25 -25.58 -15.56 6.93
C LYS A 25 -24.05 -15.50 6.84
N SER A 26 -23.46 -15.57 5.63
CA SER A 26 -22.00 -15.49 5.49
C SER A 26 -21.45 -14.07 5.71
N LEU A 27 -22.32 -13.07 5.73
CA LEU A 27 -22.02 -11.68 6.12
C LEU A 27 -22.53 -11.37 7.53
N GLY A 28 -23.00 -12.37 8.29
CA GLY A 28 -23.59 -12.17 9.61
C GLY A 28 -25.01 -11.56 9.58
N LEU A 29 -25.65 -11.51 8.42
CA LEU A 29 -26.97 -10.89 8.24
C LEU A 29 -28.12 -11.90 8.48
N LYS A 30 -29.26 -11.37 8.95
CA LYS A 30 -30.50 -12.11 9.21
C LYS A 30 -31.46 -11.99 8.02
N LYS A 31 -32.18 -13.06 7.69
CA LYS A 31 -33.07 -13.13 6.52
C LYS A 31 -34.33 -12.22 6.51
N PRO A 32 -34.99 -11.90 7.64
CA PRO A 32 -36.26 -11.18 7.60
C PRO A 32 -36.18 -9.79 6.94
N VAL A 33 -37.27 -9.37 6.30
CA VAL A 33 -37.39 -8.08 5.56
C VAL A 33 -37.06 -6.87 6.44
N LEU A 34 -37.37 -6.92 7.73
CA LEU A 34 -37.06 -5.84 8.67
C LEU A 34 -35.55 -5.53 8.78
N TYR A 35 -34.67 -6.41 8.29
CA TYR A 35 -33.21 -6.19 8.25
C TYR A 35 -32.71 -5.62 6.92
N LEU A 36 -33.57 -5.22 5.98
CA LEU A 36 -33.15 -4.68 4.67
C LEU A 36 -32.12 -3.54 4.77
N GLN A 37 -32.24 -2.67 5.77
CA GLN A 37 -31.27 -1.60 6.00
C GLN A 37 -29.85 -2.14 6.28
N ALA A 38 -29.74 -3.24 7.03
CA ALA A 38 -28.45 -3.88 7.31
C ALA A 38 -27.84 -4.50 6.05
N TYR A 39 -28.66 -4.94 5.09
CA TYR A 39 -28.19 -5.41 3.78
C TYR A 39 -27.62 -4.27 2.95
N LEU A 40 -28.32 -3.13 2.92
CA LEU A 40 -27.86 -1.94 2.22
C LEU A 40 -26.50 -1.48 2.76
N TRP A 41 -26.37 -1.32 4.08
CA TRP A 41 -25.10 -0.94 4.71
C TRP A 41 -23.98 -1.95 4.46
N SER A 42 -24.27 -3.24 4.54
CA SER A 42 -23.27 -4.28 4.25
C SER A 42 -22.85 -4.28 2.79
N GLY A 43 -23.80 -4.07 1.87
CA GLY A 43 -23.55 -3.96 0.44
C GLY A 43 -22.72 -2.73 0.09
N MET A 44 -23.04 -1.56 0.66
CA MET A 44 -22.24 -0.34 0.49
C MET A 44 -20.82 -0.56 1.00
N GLY A 45 -20.65 -1.09 2.21
CA GLY A 45 -19.31 -1.36 2.74
C GLY A 45 -18.52 -2.40 1.91
N CYS A 46 -19.18 -3.33 1.22
CA CYS A 46 -18.53 -4.22 0.26
C CYS A 46 -18.08 -3.48 -0.99
N ASN A 47 -18.93 -2.60 -1.54
CA ASN A 47 -18.59 -1.77 -2.69
C ASN A 47 -17.44 -0.81 -2.36
N ASP A 48 -17.47 -0.14 -1.22
CA ASP A 48 -16.44 0.80 -0.77
C ASP A 48 -15.09 0.09 -0.67
N ARG A 49 -15.04 -1.08 -0.02
CA ARG A 49 -13.81 -1.88 0.05
C ARG A 49 -13.29 -2.30 -1.32
N PHE A 50 -14.18 -2.57 -2.28
CA PHE A 50 -13.77 -2.89 -3.66
C PHE A 50 -13.18 -1.66 -4.35
N PHE A 51 -13.83 -0.49 -4.23
CA PHE A 51 -13.29 0.76 -4.75
C PHE A 51 -11.95 1.13 -4.10
N ASP A 52 -11.79 0.95 -2.79
CA ASP A 52 -10.53 1.16 -2.07
C ASP A 52 -9.40 0.26 -2.60
N CYS A 53 -9.71 -0.93 -3.11
CA CYS A 53 -8.71 -1.79 -3.75
C CYS A 53 -8.33 -1.32 -5.16
N CYS A 54 -9.24 -0.64 -5.86
CA CYS A 54 -9.03 -0.10 -7.20
C CYS A 54 -8.51 1.34 -7.20
N ALA A 55 -8.66 2.07 -6.09
CA ALA A 55 -8.26 3.45 -5.98
C ALA A 55 -6.74 3.56 -6.10
N ASP A 56 -6.29 4.31 -7.10
CA ASP A 56 -4.88 4.62 -7.27
C ASP A 56 -4.42 5.61 -6.18
N VAL A 57 -3.20 5.42 -5.70
CA VAL A 57 -2.61 6.30 -4.68
C VAL A 57 -1.99 7.47 -5.41
N GLY A 58 -2.77 8.52 -5.62
CA GLY A 58 -2.29 9.75 -6.26
C GLY A 58 -1.15 10.43 -5.47
N PRO A 59 -0.27 11.22 -6.11
CA PRO A 59 0.90 11.83 -5.48
C PRO A 59 0.59 12.81 -4.33
N SER A 60 -0.62 13.37 -4.28
CA SER A 60 -1.11 14.22 -3.17
C SER A 60 -1.61 13.44 -1.95
N SER A 61 -1.52 12.10 -1.97
CA SER A 61 -2.15 11.25 -0.95
C SER A 61 -1.40 11.22 0.38
N LEU A 62 -0.12 11.61 0.41
CA LEU A 62 0.73 11.61 1.60
C LEU A 62 1.08 13.03 1.99
N ARG A 63 1.03 13.31 3.29
CA ARG A 63 1.47 14.59 3.85
C ARG A 63 2.98 14.77 3.64
N GLN A 64 3.44 16.02 3.51
CA GLN A 64 4.86 16.32 3.30
C GLN A 64 5.76 15.87 4.47
N ASP A 65 5.21 15.78 5.69
CA ASP A 65 5.87 15.23 6.88
C ASP A 65 5.95 13.69 6.89
N ALA A 66 5.24 13.00 5.98
CA ALA A 66 5.25 11.55 5.89
C ALA A 66 6.65 11.02 5.53
N PHE A 67 7.40 11.73 4.69
CA PHE A 67 8.74 11.28 4.29
C PHE A 67 9.67 11.14 5.50
N ASP A 68 9.64 12.12 6.41
CA ASP A 68 10.44 12.11 7.63
C ASP A 68 9.98 11.03 8.60
N LEU A 69 8.66 10.83 8.73
CA LEU A 69 8.08 9.80 9.57
C LEU A 69 8.59 8.39 9.19
N PHE A 70 8.74 8.13 7.89
CA PHE A 70 9.13 6.82 7.37
C PHE A 70 10.64 6.64 7.19
N SER A 71 11.37 7.72 6.96
CA SER A 71 12.82 7.68 6.71
C SER A 71 13.66 7.84 7.99
N LYS A 72 13.14 8.53 9.01
CA LYS A 72 13.88 8.83 10.24
C LYS A 72 13.45 7.93 11.41
N PRO A 73 14.34 7.69 12.39
CA PRO A 73 13.95 7.10 13.67
C PRO A 73 12.93 7.99 14.40
N VAL A 74 11.92 7.37 15.03
CA VAL A 74 10.87 8.09 15.75
C VAL A 74 11.01 7.81 17.25
N VAL A 75 10.80 8.82 18.10
CA VAL A 75 10.78 8.66 19.56
C VAL A 75 9.36 8.41 20.02
N THR A 76 9.15 7.34 20.78
CA THR A 76 7.83 7.00 21.33
C THR A 76 7.47 7.93 22.50
N PRO A 77 6.18 8.02 22.89
CA PRO A 77 5.77 8.77 24.08
C PRO A 77 6.46 8.31 25.38
N LYS A 78 7.02 7.10 25.39
CA LYS A 78 7.78 6.53 26.52
C LYS A 78 9.29 6.80 26.42
N GLY A 79 9.73 7.70 25.53
CA GLY A 79 11.14 8.05 25.32
C GLY A 79 11.97 7.02 24.54
N GLN A 80 11.40 5.88 24.14
CA GLN A 80 12.13 4.86 23.38
C GLN A 80 12.30 5.27 21.91
N LYS A 81 13.52 5.17 21.37
CA LYS A 81 13.81 5.41 19.95
C LYS A 81 13.50 4.16 19.11
N VAL A 82 12.73 4.34 18.04
CA VAL A 82 12.29 3.27 17.14
C VAL A 82 12.85 3.53 15.74
N ALA A 83 13.71 2.62 15.29
CA ALA A 83 14.33 2.69 13.97
C ALA A 83 13.29 2.71 12.83
N ALA A 84 13.69 3.27 11.69
CA ALA A 84 12.92 3.21 10.45
C ALA A 84 12.84 1.78 9.90
N PRO A 85 11.77 1.43 9.17
CA PRO A 85 11.75 0.22 8.34
C PRO A 85 12.89 0.26 7.32
N ASP A 86 13.63 -0.85 7.18
CA ASP A 86 14.75 -0.94 6.25
C ASP A 86 14.26 -1.49 4.91
N LEU A 87 13.88 -0.56 4.01
CA LEU A 87 13.30 -0.88 2.70
C LEU A 87 14.29 -1.48 1.71
N ARG A 88 15.60 -1.46 2.03
CA ARG A 88 16.64 -2.11 1.22
C ARG A 88 16.61 -3.63 1.34
N LYS A 89 15.96 -4.15 2.38
CA LYS A 89 15.86 -5.59 2.64
C LYS A 89 14.62 -6.15 1.98
N GLU A 90 14.81 -7.18 1.15
CA GLU A 90 13.73 -7.89 0.47
C GLU A 90 12.63 -8.34 1.45
N ARG A 91 13.01 -8.93 2.59
CA ARG A 91 12.06 -9.37 3.64
C ARG A 91 11.08 -8.26 4.08
N GLN A 92 11.54 -7.01 4.09
CA GLN A 92 10.70 -5.88 4.50
C GLN A 92 9.67 -5.57 3.42
N LEU A 93 10.08 -5.54 2.15
CA LEU A 93 9.18 -5.34 1.02
C LEU A 93 8.17 -6.48 0.92
N THR A 94 8.60 -7.73 1.08
CA THR A 94 7.68 -8.88 1.08
C THR A 94 6.68 -8.82 2.24
N LEU A 95 7.11 -8.37 3.43
CA LEU A 95 6.19 -8.09 4.53
C LEU A 95 5.16 -7.03 4.14
N LEU A 96 5.59 -5.90 3.60
CA LEU A 96 4.68 -4.83 3.19
C LEU A 96 3.67 -5.31 2.13
N SER A 97 4.12 -6.08 1.13
CA SER A 97 3.27 -6.68 0.09
C SER A 97 2.24 -7.66 0.68
N GLU A 98 2.64 -8.49 1.64
CA GLU A 98 1.71 -9.38 2.33
C GLU A 98 0.65 -8.58 3.09
N LEU A 99 1.03 -7.51 3.81
CA LEU A 99 0.12 -6.70 4.64
C LEU A 99 -1.04 -6.07 3.85
N ILE A 100 -0.83 -5.72 2.57
CA ILE A 100 -1.85 -5.08 1.73
C ILE A 100 -2.76 -6.07 1.00
N GLN A 101 -2.53 -7.39 1.13
CA GLN A 101 -3.38 -8.39 0.47
C GLN A 101 -4.87 -8.21 0.83
N PRO A 102 -5.80 -8.38 -0.13
CA PRO A 102 -7.23 -8.13 0.08
C PRO A 102 -7.82 -8.89 1.28
N LYS A 103 -7.35 -10.10 1.55
CA LYS A 103 -7.79 -10.92 2.70
C LYS A 103 -7.59 -10.19 4.05
N HIS A 104 -6.51 -9.44 4.18
CA HIS A 104 -6.15 -8.69 5.40
C HIS A 104 -6.90 -7.37 5.51
N ALA A 105 -7.32 -6.78 4.38
CA ALA A 105 -8.17 -5.60 4.38
C ALA A 105 -9.51 -5.87 5.05
N VAL A 106 -10.08 -7.07 4.82
CA VAL A 106 -11.40 -7.46 5.35
C VAL A 106 -11.30 -7.99 6.79
N PHE A 107 -10.40 -8.94 7.05
CA PHE A 107 -10.38 -9.66 8.33
C PHE A 107 -9.35 -9.15 9.33
N GLY A 108 -8.45 -8.25 8.90
CA GLY A 108 -7.22 -7.98 9.62
C GLY A 108 -6.31 -9.19 9.67
N PHE A 109 -5.24 -9.10 10.44
CA PHE A 109 -4.22 -10.14 10.53
C PHE A 109 -3.59 -10.24 11.91
N ARG A 110 -3.01 -11.41 12.17
CA ARG A 110 -2.21 -11.71 13.37
C ARG A 110 -0.79 -12.00 12.93
N THR A 111 0.18 -11.88 13.83
CA THR A 111 1.57 -12.28 13.57
C THR A 111 1.66 -13.75 13.13
N SER A 112 0.79 -14.63 13.66
CA SER A 112 0.73 -16.04 13.24
C SER A 112 0.29 -16.22 11.79
N HIS A 113 -0.53 -15.32 11.24
CA HIS A 113 -0.89 -15.40 9.82
C HIS A 113 0.29 -15.02 8.93
N LEU A 114 1.06 -14.01 9.36
CA LEU A 114 2.21 -13.51 8.60
C LEU A 114 3.39 -14.48 8.61
N ILE A 115 3.68 -15.13 9.74
CA ILE A 115 4.77 -16.12 9.81
C ILE A 115 4.48 -17.33 8.90
N ASN A 116 3.22 -17.75 8.82
CA ASN A 116 2.79 -18.84 7.95
C ASN A 116 2.83 -18.44 6.47
N ALA A 117 2.56 -17.17 6.15
CA ALA A 117 2.60 -16.66 4.78
C ALA A 117 4.03 -16.37 4.29
N LEU A 118 4.97 -16.09 5.20
CA LEU A 118 6.33 -15.64 4.87
C LEU A 118 7.43 -16.53 5.51
N PRO A 119 7.37 -17.87 5.37
CA PRO A 119 8.29 -18.77 6.07
C PRO A 119 9.75 -18.62 5.63
N GLN A 120 10.00 -18.15 4.40
CA GLN A 120 11.34 -17.98 3.84
C GLN A 120 12.00 -16.64 4.21
N HIS A 121 11.22 -15.66 4.68
CA HIS A 121 11.71 -14.30 4.92
C HIS A 121 11.88 -13.95 6.41
N PHE A 122 11.23 -14.70 7.30
CA PHE A 122 11.29 -14.48 8.74
C PHE A 122 11.54 -15.78 9.49
N GLN A 123 12.59 -15.81 10.31
CA GLN A 123 12.97 -17.00 11.06
C GLN A 123 12.03 -17.25 12.24
N ASN A 124 11.46 -16.19 12.82
CA ASN A 124 10.58 -16.31 13.98
C ASN A 124 9.57 -15.17 14.06
N SER A 125 8.56 -15.39 14.89
CA SER A 125 7.49 -14.42 15.15
C SER A 125 7.96 -13.15 15.87
N ALA A 126 9.12 -13.15 16.52
CA ALA A 126 9.67 -11.96 17.17
C ALA A 126 10.18 -10.94 16.14
N GLN A 127 10.82 -11.39 15.05
CA GLN A 127 11.25 -10.51 13.95
C GLN A 127 10.05 -9.80 13.31
N ILE A 128 8.97 -10.53 12.99
CA ILE A 128 7.75 -9.94 12.45
C ILE A 128 7.13 -8.94 13.45
N ARG A 129 7.03 -9.31 14.74
CA ARG A 129 6.51 -8.38 15.77
C ARG A 129 7.34 -7.11 15.87
N TYR A 130 8.66 -7.21 15.74
CA TYR A 130 9.55 -6.06 15.77
C TYR A 130 9.26 -5.11 14.59
N GLU A 131 9.18 -5.63 13.36
CA GLU A 131 8.83 -4.82 12.20
C GLU A 131 7.41 -4.24 12.31
N MET A 132 6.42 -5.04 12.74
CA MET A 132 5.06 -4.55 12.99
C MET A 132 5.03 -3.43 14.05
N LYS A 133 5.87 -3.49 15.08
CA LYS A 133 5.96 -2.44 16.10
C LYS A 133 6.48 -1.13 15.49
N LYS A 134 7.48 -1.17 14.60
CA LYS A 134 7.94 0.03 13.87
C LYS A 134 6.83 0.66 13.05
N LEU A 135 6.04 -0.17 12.35
CA LEU A 135 4.92 0.27 11.52
C LEU A 135 3.76 0.83 12.36
N THR A 136 3.49 0.22 13.52
CA THR A 136 2.46 0.70 14.47
C THR A 136 2.82 2.08 15.02
N HIS A 137 4.08 2.31 15.41
CA HIS A 137 4.54 3.62 15.91
C HIS A 137 4.49 4.73 14.86
N ARG A 138 4.40 4.39 13.58
CA ARG A 138 4.28 5.33 12.46
C ARG A 138 2.85 5.44 11.92
N GLY A 139 1.87 4.88 12.64
CA GLY A 139 0.48 4.95 12.23
C GLY A 139 0.11 4.11 11.01
N VAL A 140 1.02 3.27 10.48
CA VAL A 140 0.74 2.38 9.35
C VAL A 140 -0.19 1.25 9.77
N LEU A 141 0.02 0.74 10.98
CA LEU A 141 -0.77 -0.34 11.55
C LEU A 141 -1.56 0.15 12.76
N HIS A 142 -2.81 -0.29 12.83
CA HIS A 142 -3.64 -0.13 14.01
C HIS A 142 -3.88 -1.49 14.67
N LYS A 143 -3.55 -1.59 15.97
CA LYS A 143 -3.83 -2.78 16.77
C LYS A 143 -5.19 -2.63 17.45
N LYS A 144 -6.08 -3.61 17.25
CA LYS A 144 -7.39 -3.63 17.92
C LYS A 144 -7.22 -3.82 19.42
N LYS A 145 -7.86 -2.95 20.23
CA LYS A 145 -7.79 -2.99 21.70
C LYS A 145 -8.17 -4.38 22.24
N GLY A 146 -7.37 -4.90 23.16
CA GLY A 146 -7.59 -6.20 23.81
C GLY A 146 -7.42 -7.44 22.92
N LYS A 147 -6.96 -7.28 21.66
CA LYS A 147 -6.78 -8.40 20.72
C LYS A 147 -5.40 -8.35 20.06
N SER A 148 -4.87 -9.51 19.70
CA SER A 148 -3.66 -9.63 18.86
C SER A 148 -3.99 -9.51 17.37
N LEU A 149 -4.90 -8.60 17.03
CA LEU A 149 -5.41 -8.39 15.68
C LEU A 149 -5.04 -6.98 15.20
N TYR A 150 -4.55 -6.89 13.96
CA TYR A 150 -4.08 -5.66 13.35
C TYR A 150 -4.79 -5.40 12.03
N ASN A 151 -4.88 -4.12 11.67
CA ASN A 151 -5.32 -3.64 10.37
C ASN A 151 -4.32 -2.60 9.86
N VAL A 152 -4.15 -2.52 8.54
CA VAL A 152 -3.45 -1.41 7.90
C VAL A 152 -4.39 -0.20 7.91
N THR A 153 -3.89 0.97 8.30
CA THR A 153 -4.67 2.21 8.25
C THR A 153 -4.79 2.71 6.80
N PRO A 154 -5.75 3.60 6.48
CA PRO A 154 -5.83 4.20 5.15
C PRO A 154 -4.52 4.87 4.71
N GLU A 155 -3.90 5.65 5.60
CA GLU A 155 -2.59 6.28 5.37
C GLU A 155 -1.46 5.26 5.24
N GLY A 156 -1.48 4.21 6.06
CA GLY A 156 -0.55 3.10 5.94
C GLY A 156 -0.63 2.39 4.59
N ARG A 157 -1.84 2.18 4.07
CA ARG A 157 -2.07 1.55 2.76
C ARG A 157 -1.48 2.40 1.64
N LYS A 158 -1.75 3.70 1.63
CA LYS A 158 -1.17 4.66 0.67
C LYS A 158 0.35 4.60 0.68
N TRP A 159 0.95 4.70 1.87
CA TRP A 159 2.39 4.64 2.02
C TRP A 159 2.99 3.31 1.55
N ILE A 160 2.38 2.17 1.89
CA ILE A 160 2.85 0.86 1.44
C ILE A 160 2.82 0.74 -0.08
N HIS A 161 1.71 1.11 -0.73
CA HIS A 161 1.59 1.06 -2.18
C HIS A 161 2.65 1.94 -2.86
N LEU A 162 2.82 3.19 -2.41
CA LEU A 162 3.83 4.08 -2.95
C LEU A 162 5.24 3.53 -2.74
N THR A 163 5.52 2.98 -1.56
CA THR A 163 6.81 2.41 -1.23
C THR A 163 7.14 1.24 -2.14
N ILE A 164 6.25 0.25 -2.26
CA ILE A 164 6.44 -0.91 -3.13
C ILE A 164 6.61 -0.46 -4.59
N ALA A 165 5.75 0.44 -5.07
CA ALA A 165 5.83 0.94 -6.44
C ALA A 165 7.15 1.68 -6.70
N SER A 166 7.57 2.58 -5.81
CA SER A 166 8.83 3.33 -5.95
C SER A 166 10.04 2.39 -5.92
N THR A 167 10.06 1.41 -5.03
CA THR A 167 11.20 0.51 -4.90
C THR A 167 11.29 -0.43 -6.11
N MET A 168 10.17 -1.01 -6.54
CA MET A 168 10.13 -1.99 -7.63
C MET A 168 10.27 -1.35 -9.02
N LYS A 169 9.69 -0.17 -9.24
CA LYS A 169 9.66 0.49 -10.57
C LYS A 169 10.73 1.54 -10.77
N LEU A 170 11.31 2.10 -9.69
CA LEU A 170 12.34 3.14 -9.78
C LEU A 170 13.66 2.65 -9.18
N SER A 171 13.69 2.38 -7.87
CA SER A 171 14.96 2.15 -7.17
C SER A 171 15.70 0.90 -7.65
N ILE A 172 15.03 -0.26 -7.71
CA ILE A 172 15.67 -1.50 -8.14
C ILE A 172 16.15 -1.37 -9.60
N PRO A 173 15.33 -0.97 -10.58
CA PRO A 173 15.77 -0.81 -11.97
C PRO A 173 16.98 0.12 -12.12
N ILE A 174 16.98 1.28 -11.46
CA ILE A 174 18.08 2.25 -11.54
C ILE A 174 19.39 1.67 -10.98
N ILE A 175 19.31 0.96 -9.85
CA ILE A 175 20.49 0.40 -9.17
C ILE A 175 20.98 -0.87 -9.86
N SER A 176 20.07 -1.69 -10.41
CA SER A 176 20.38 -2.95 -11.08
C SER A 176 20.70 -2.78 -12.56
N MET A 177 20.58 -1.57 -13.12
CA MET A 177 21.09 -1.28 -14.45
C MET A 177 22.58 -1.63 -14.49
N PRO A 178 23.07 -2.36 -15.51
CA PRO A 178 24.50 -2.64 -15.65
C PRO A 178 25.21 -1.36 -16.11
N TRP A 179 25.54 -0.47 -15.17
CA TRP A 179 26.24 0.77 -15.47
C TRP A 179 27.65 0.54 -16.05
N LYS A 180 28.25 -0.64 -15.85
CA LYS A 180 29.67 -0.89 -16.19
C LYS A 180 29.93 -1.04 -17.69
N ASP A 181 29.11 -1.78 -18.42
CA ASP A 181 29.33 -2.02 -19.87
C ASP A 181 28.77 -0.88 -20.73
N ASP A 182 27.74 -0.19 -20.24
CA ASP A 182 27.17 0.97 -20.92
C ASP A 182 27.92 2.25 -20.61
N ALA A 183 28.57 2.44 -19.45
CA ALA A 183 29.36 3.66 -19.20
C ALA A 183 30.57 3.77 -20.13
N GLU A 184 31.22 2.65 -20.49
CA GLU A 184 32.29 2.64 -21.50
C GLU A 184 31.74 2.97 -22.89
N ARG A 185 30.55 2.45 -23.24
CA ARG A 185 29.84 2.74 -24.51
C ARG A 185 29.22 4.14 -24.58
N LEU A 186 28.86 4.72 -23.43
CA LEU A 186 28.25 6.04 -23.27
C LEU A 186 29.30 7.16 -23.13
N ALA A 187 30.49 6.85 -22.59
CA ALA A 187 31.65 7.75 -22.62
C ALA A 187 32.09 8.05 -24.07
N GLU A 188 31.80 7.16 -25.02
CA GLU A 188 32.01 7.39 -26.45
C GLU A 188 30.94 8.33 -27.09
N GLN A 189 29.80 8.58 -26.44
CA GLN A 189 28.72 9.46 -26.94
C GLN A 189 28.08 10.33 -25.84
N PRO A 190 28.82 11.32 -25.29
CA PRO A 190 28.36 12.18 -24.19
C PRO A 190 27.07 12.99 -24.49
N SER A 191 26.77 13.25 -25.77
CA SER A 191 25.61 14.05 -26.18
C SER A 191 24.25 13.42 -25.82
N LYS A 192 24.13 12.09 -25.83
CA LYS A 192 22.86 11.41 -25.53
C LYS A 192 22.50 11.45 -24.05
N ILE A 193 23.50 11.48 -23.18
CA ILE A 193 23.29 11.65 -21.73
C ILE A 193 22.83 13.08 -21.44
N GLU A 194 23.48 14.07 -22.04
CA GLU A 194 23.07 15.47 -21.91
C GLU A 194 21.65 15.70 -22.43
N GLU A 195 21.29 15.11 -23.58
CA GLU A 195 19.90 15.11 -24.08
C GLU A 195 18.94 14.45 -23.09
N GLY A 196 19.31 13.30 -22.50
CA GLY A 196 18.51 12.64 -21.48
C GLY A 196 18.27 13.51 -20.23
N TYR A 197 19.32 14.16 -19.74
CA TYR A 197 19.21 15.11 -18.61
C TYR A 197 18.37 16.33 -18.98
N GLN A 198 18.50 16.86 -20.20
CA GLN A 198 17.67 17.96 -20.68
C GLN A 198 16.20 17.57 -20.75
N LEU A 199 15.87 16.36 -21.23
CA LEU A 199 14.51 15.84 -21.27
C LEU A 199 13.92 15.66 -19.86
N ILE A 200 14.71 15.11 -18.93
CA ILE A 200 14.31 14.98 -17.52
C ILE A 200 14.05 16.36 -16.91
N ASN A 201 14.95 17.33 -17.11
CA ASN A 201 14.83 18.68 -16.58
C ASN A 201 13.65 19.44 -17.21
N GLN A 202 13.38 19.27 -18.50
CA GLN A 202 12.19 19.81 -19.16
C GLN A 202 10.92 19.20 -18.58
N GLY A 203 10.88 17.89 -18.41
CA GLY A 203 9.74 17.21 -17.79
C GLY A 203 9.48 17.68 -16.36
N PHE A 204 10.53 17.81 -15.53
CA PHE A 204 10.41 18.36 -14.18
C PHE A 204 9.97 19.83 -14.17
N SER A 205 10.45 20.65 -15.12
CA SER A 205 10.06 22.05 -15.25
C SER A 205 8.59 22.19 -15.63
N GLN A 206 8.11 21.39 -16.58
CA GLN A 206 6.70 21.36 -16.99
C GLN A 206 5.80 20.90 -15.84
N LEU A 207 6.20 19.86 -15.12
CA LEU A 207 5.48 19.41 -13.92
C LEU A 207 5.43 20.52 -12.86
N SER A 208 6.56 21.18 -12.60
CA SER A 208 6.63 22.27 -11.61
C SER A 208 5.75 23.46 -11.99
N GLN A 209 5.68 23.82 -13.28
CA GLN A 209 4.79 24.86 -13.77
C GLN A 209 3.31 24.46 -13.66
N ALA A 210 2.97 23.21 -13.99
CA ALA A 210 1.61 22.70 -13.83
C ALA A 210 1.16 22.71 -12.36
N PHE A 211 2.06 22.43 -11.42
CA PHE A 211 1.79 22.52 -9.99
C PHE A 211 1.75 23.96 -9.45
N ALA A 212 2.41 24.92 -10.09
CA ALA A 212 2.39 26.33 -9.68
C ALA A 212 1.11 27.08 -10.11
N LEU A 213 0.31 26.49 -11.00
CA LEU A 213 -0.95 27.05 -11.52
C LEU A 213 -2.20 26.50 -10.80
N ILE A 214 -2.02 25.61 -9.82
CA ILE A 214 -3.06 25.04 -8.95
C ILE A 214 -2.89 25.59 -7.54
#